data_AF-A0A7Y5QHG0-F1
#
_entry.id   AF-A0A7Y5QHG0-F1
#
_cell.length_a   1.000
_cell.length_b   1.000
_cell.length_c   1.000
_cell.angle_alpha   90.00
_cell.angle_beta   90.00
_cell.angle_gamma   90.00
#
_symmetry.space_group_name_H-M   'P 1'
#
loop_
_entity.id
_entity.type
_entity.pdbx_description
1 polymer ?
#
loop_
_entity_poly.entity_id
_entity_poly.type
_entity_poly.pdbx_seq_one_letter_code
_entity_poly.pdbx_strand_id
1 'polypeptide(L)' 'MAITAAPLSEMASLARRAFDSVASFDVALDEAFLRDVPALLRPTGRLITVDSRPRYPGSCCTSHAMISTF' A
#
# COMPACT_ATOMS: atom_id res chain seq x y z
N MET A 1 7.15 17.94 2.48
CA MET A 1 6.86 16.50 2.34
C MET A 1 6.79 16.19 0.85
N ALA A 2 7.69 15.35 0.33
CA ALA A 2 7.68 14.97 -1.08
C ALA A 2 6.79 13.73 -1.26
N ILE A 3 5.91 13.74 -2.26
CA ILE A 3 5.04 12.62 -2.61
C ILE A 3 5.62 11.98 -3.86
N THR A 4 5.93 10.68 -3.78
CA THR A 4 6.32 9.87 -4.95
C THR A 4 5.16 8.98 -5.31
N ALA A 5 4.60 9.16 -6.50
CA ALA A 5 3.58 8.28 -7.06
C ALA A 5 4.23 7.44 -8.17
N ALA A 6 4.04 6.12 -8.12
CA ALA A 6 4.50 5.19 -9.13
C ALA A 6 3.43 4.12 -9.38
N PRO A 7 3.26 3.63 -10.62
CA PRO A 7 2.41 2.48 -10.88
C PRO A 7 2.97 1.23 -10.19
N LEU A 8 2.10 0.26 -9.88
CA LEU A 8 2.47 -1.01 -9.23
C LEU A 8 3.61 -1.74 -9.97
N SER A 9 3.57 -1.74 -11.30
CA SER A 9 4.59 -2.37 -12.16
C SER A 9 5.99 -1.78 -11.97
N GLU A 10 6.10 -0.58 -11.42
CA GLU A 10 7.36 0.12 -11.19
C GLU A 10 7.82 0.06 -9.72
N MET A 11 7.07 -0.57 -8.81
CA MET A 11 7.45 -0.63 -7.39
C MET A 11 8.84 -1.22 -7.15
N ALA A 12 9.25 -2.19 -7.97
CA ALA A 12 10.56 -2.84 -7.87
C ALA A 12 11.75 -1.90 -8.19
N SER A 13 11.51 -0.80 -8.92
CA SER A 13 12.55 0.18 -9.27
C SER A 13 12.69 1.30 -8.24
N LEU A 14 11.76 1.41 -7.28
CA LEU A 14 11.78 2.43 -6.25
C LEU A 14 12.93 2.22 -5.26
N ALA A 15 13.41 3.32 -4.69
CA ALA A 15 14.49 3.30 -3.70
C ALA A 15 14.04 2.53 -2.44
N ARG A 16 14.87 1.56 -2.03
CA ARG A 16 14.65 0.76 -0.82
C ARG A 16 14.90 1.59 0.45
N ARG A 17 14.14 1.32 1.52
CA ARG A 17 14.21 2.01 2.81
C ARG A 17 14.17 3.54 2.71
N ALA A 18 13.46 4.07 1.73
CA ALA A 18 13.40 5.49 1.46
C ALA A 18 12.13 6.15 2.02
N PHE A 19 11.09 5.35 2.30
CA PHE A 19 9.76 5.86 2.59
C PHE A 19 9.36 5.63 4.05
N ASP A 20 8.82 6.64 4.70
CA ASP A 20 8.23 6.52 6.05
C ASP A 20 6.82 5.92 5.97
N SER A 21 6.15 6.04 4.83
CA SER A 21 4.84 5.47 4.58
C SER A 21 4.62 5.13 3.11
N VAL A 22 3.88 4.05 2.84
CA VAL A 22 3.40 3.66 1.51
C VAL A 22 1.87 3.59 1.59
N ALA A 23 1.18 4.21 0.65
CA ALA A 23 -0.27 4.18 0.56
C ALA A 23 -0.70 3.45 -0.72
N SER A 24 -1.68 2.55 -0.63
CA SER A 24 -2.31 1.90 -1.77
C SER A 24 -3.82 2.10 -1.75
N PHE A 25 -4.43 2.18 -2.94
CA PHE A 25 -5.86 2.42 -3.11
C PHE A 25 -6.42 1.42 -4.14
N ASP A 26 -7.39 0.59 -3.74
CA ASP A 26 -8.02 -0.45 -4.57
C ASP A 26 -7.03 -1.45 -5.21
N VAL A 27 -5.89 -1.65 -4.57
CA VAL A 27 -4.84 -2.59 -4.97
C VAL A 27 -5.06 -3.93 -4.27
N ALA A 28 -4.97 -5.03 -5.04
CA ALA A 28 -4.95 -6.36 -4.47
C ALA A 28 -3.66 -6.59 -3.66
N LEU A 29 -3.79 -6.97 -2.39
CA LEU A 29 -2.67 -7.27 -1.49
C LEU A 29 -2.17 -8.70 -1.71
N ASP A 30 -1.65 -8.97 -2.90
CA ASP A 30 -1.07 -10.28 -3.23
C ASP A 30 0.31 -10.50 -2.57
N GLU A 31 0.82 -11.72 -2.71
CA GLU A 31 2.08 -12.12 -2.08
C GLU A 31 3.28 -11.30 -2.60
N ALA A 32 3.27 -10.91 -3.87
CA ALA A 32 4.33 -10.07 -4.44
C ALA A 32 4.31 -8.66 -3.81
N PHE A 33 3.13 -8.05 -3.72
CA PHE A 33 2.97 -6.75 -3.09
C PHE A 33 3.41 -6.77 -1.62
N LEU A 34 2.95 -7.76 -0.85
CA LEU A 34 3.30 -7.90 0.57
C LEU A 34 4.79 -8.19 0.80
N ARG A 35 5.47 -8.83 -0.15
CA ARG A 35 6.92 -9.04 -0.11
C ARG A 35 7.71 -7.77 -0.45
N ASP A 36 7.23 -6.98 -1.41
CA ASP A 36 8.01 -5.89 -1.99
C ASP A 36 7.84 -4.56 -1.21
N VAL A 37 6.65 -4.27 -0.65
CA VAL A 37 6.40 -3.04 0.15
C VAL A 37 7.34 -2.90 1.35
N PRO A 38 7.58 -3.94 2.18
CA PRO A 38 8.46 -3.81 3.34
C PRO A 38 9.90 -3.40 2.97
N ALA A 39 10.37 -3.72 1.76
CA ALA A 39 11.70 -3.33 1.31
C ALA A 39 11.80 -1.82 1.00
N LEU A 40 10.68 -1.16 0.69
CA LEU A 40 10.60 0.27 0.41
C LEU A 40 10.55 1.10 1.71
N LEU A 41 9.95 0.54 2.75
CA LEU A 41 9.76 1.20 4.03
C LEU A 41 11.05 1.29 4.85
N ARG A 42 11.23 2.42 5.52
CA ARG A 42 12.21 2.56 6.61
C ARG A 42 11.79 1.69 7.80
N PRO A 43 12.71 1.38 8.74
CA PRO A 43 12.31 0.79 10.02
C PRO A 43 11.20 1.62 10.67
N THR A 44 10.13 0.99 11.15
CA THR A 44 8.91 1.62 11.70
C THR A 44 8.00 2.30 10.67
N GLY A 45 8.28 2.09 9.39
CA GLY A 45 7.45 2.58 8.30
C GLY A 45 6.06 1.96 8.29
N ARG A 46 5.12 2.64 7.65
CA ARG A 46 3.70 2.26 7.66
C ARG A 46 3.19 1.93 6.27
N LEU A 47 2.46 0.84 6.14
CA LEU A 47 1.60 0.60 4.98
C LEU A 47 0.18 1.02 5.32
N ILE A 48 -0.39 1.86 4.46
CA ILE A 48 -1.78 2.31 4.53
C ILE A 48 -2.48 1.73 3.30
N THR A 49 -3.46 0.87 3.50
CA THR A 49 -4.24 0.32 2.39
C THR A 49 -5.66 0.86 2.48
N VAL A 50 -6.21 1.30 1.35
CA VAL A 50 -7.60 1.73 1.24
C VAL A 50 -8.27 0.80 0.22
N ASP A 51 -9.21 0.01 0.70
CA ASP A 51 -10.08 -0.80 -0.16
C ASP A 51 -11.47 -0.14 -0.22
N SER A 52 -11.83 0.34 -1.41
CA SER A 52 -13.12 0.96 -1.70
C SER A 52 -14.06 0.01 -2.45
N ARG A 53 -13.60 -1.19 -2.83
CA ARG A 53 -14.45 -2.18 -3.48
C ARG A 53 -15.43 -2.76 -2.47
N PRO A 54 -16.70 -2.98 -2.85
CA PRO A 54 -17.66 -3.59 -1.96
C PRO A 54 -17.26 -5.03 -1.66
N ARG A 55 -16.93 -5.31 -0.39
CA ARG A 55 -16.61 -6.66 0.11
C ARG A 55 -17.79 -7.64 -0.01
N TYR A 56 -19.01 -7.12 -0.22
CA TYR A 56 -20.27 -7.85 -0.37
C TYR A 56 -21.12 -7.28 -1.53
N PRO A 57 -21.73 -8.11 -2.40
CA PRO A 57 -22.67 -7.62 -3.39
C PRO A 57 -23.86 -6.94 -2.70
N GLY A 58 -24.06 -5.64 -2.94
CA GLY A 58 -25.14 -4.84 -2.34
C GLY A 58 -24.76 -3.98 -1.12
N SER A 59 -23.51 -4.04 -0.64
CA SER A 59 -23.01 -3.10 0.37
C SER A 59 -22.57 -1.80 -0.30
N CYS A 60 -23.04 -0.65 0.17
CA CYS A 60 -22.46 0.65 -0.19
C CYS A 60 -20.97 0.68 0.21
N CYS A 61 -20.13 1.38 -0.56
CA CYS A 61 -18.67 1.37 -0.45
C CYS A 61 -18.22 1.82 0.95
N THR A 62 -17.97 0.88 1.85
CA THR A 62 -17.29 1.16 3.11
C THR A 62 -15.79 1.14 2.82
N SER A 63 -15.18 2.33 2.77
CA SER A 63 -13.72 2.46 2.69
C SER A 63 -13.12 1.88 3.96
N HIS A 64 -12.40 0.77 3.84
CA HIS A 64 -11.66 0.20 4.97
C HIS A 64 -10.21 0.65 4.86
N ALA A 65 -9.73 1.36 5.88
CA ALA A 65 -8.32 1.69 6.03
C ALA A 65 -7.68 0.72 7.03
N MET A 66 -6.74 -0.10 6.57
CA MET A 66 -5.90 -0.91 7.45
C MET A 66 -4.51 -0.29 7.52
N ILE A 67 -4.01 -0.07 8.74
CA ILE A 67 -2.67 0.46 8.98
C ILE A 67 -1.83 -0.65 9.62
N SER A 68 -0.79 -1.06 8.92
CA SER A 68 0.20 -2.04 9.42
C SER A 68 1.56 -1.36 9.55
N THR A 69 2.20 -1.54 10.69
CA THR A 69 3.57 -1.10 10.97
C THR A 69 4.55 -2.25 10.73
N PHE A 70 5.65 -1.99 10.01
CA PHE A 70 6.69 -2.96 9.70
C PHE A 70 8.04 -2.61 10.34
#